data_AF-A0A4R2BZW9-F1
#
_entry.id   AF-A0A4R2BZW9-F1
#
_cell.length_a   1.000
_cell.length_b   1.000
_cell.length_c   1.000
_cell.angle_alpha   90.00
_cell.angle_beta   90.00
_cell.angle_gamma   90.00
#
_symmetry.space_group_name_H-M   'P 1'
#
loop_
_entity.id
_entity.type
_entity.pdbx_description
1 polymer ?
#
loop_
_entity_poly.entity_id
_entity_poly.type
_entity_poly.pdbx_seq_one_letter_code
_entity_poly.pdbx_strand_id
1 'polypeptide(L)'
;MQPVNPRVVVLLNEALTLELTVINGYFLEARMLDNWGFGRLGKAFYDLSIDEMNDADALINRILLFDGHPNLQKLGAVTVGEDAQEMLRLGADGERAAVAQFNGAAKECHDLGDHGTAAVFEEMVRDEEKHVDWFESQLDAIERVGAQQYLAQQIDPGKSPG
;
A
#
# COMPACT_ATOMS: atom_id res chain seq x y z
N MET A 1 16.22 -2.92 22.28
CA MET A 1 17.48 -2.34 21.74
C MET A 1 17.22 -0.84 21.63
N GLN A 2 18.22 0.06 21.69
CA GLN A 2 17.95 1.49 21.52
C GLN A 2 18.28 1.92 20.08
N PRO A 3 17.48 2.78 19.44
CA PRO A 3 17.77 3.27 18.11
C PRO A 3 19.00 4.18 18.16
N VAL A 4 19.77 4.23 17.07
CA VAL A 4 20.94 5.13 16.97
C VAL A 4 20.55 6.62 17.03
N ASN A 5 19.30 6.94 16.66
CA ASN A 5 18.71 8.27 16.77
C ASN A 5 17.18 8.14 16.92
N PRO A 6 16.51 8.90 17.81
CA PRO A 6 15.05 8.87 17.95
C PRO A 6 14.29 9.16 16.65
N ARG A 7 14.91 9.87 15.69
CA ARG A 7 14.34 10.13 14.37
C ARG A 7 13.99 8.85 13.59
N VAL A 8 14.71 7.75 13.81
CA VAL A 8 14.40 6.44 13.19
C VAL A 8 12.99 5.97 13.57
N VAL A 9 12.62 6.09 14.85
CA VAL A 9 11.28 5.69 15.32
C VAL A 9 10.20 6.61 14.76
N VAL A 10 10.53 7.88 14.49
CA VAL A 10 9.61 8.82 13.84
C VAL A 10 9.38 8.41 12.38
N LEU A 11 10.45 8.08 11.63
CA LEU A 11 10.35 7.60 10.24
C LEU A 11 9.50 6.32 10.13
N LEU A 12 9.71 5.37 11.04
CA LEU A 12 8.91 4.13 11.08
C LEU A 12 7.43 4.40 11.36
N ASN A 13 7.11 5.37 12.23
CA ASN A 13 5.72 5.76 12.49
C ASN A 13 5.10 6.58 11.34
N GLU A 14 5.90 7.36 10.62
CA GLU A 14 5.48 8.05 9.40
C GLU A 14 5.12 7.03 8.31
N ALA A 15 5.94 5.99 8.13
CA ALA A 15 5.63 4.87 7.23
C ALA A 15 4.40 4.08 7.71
N LEU A 16 4.30 3.76 9.00
CA LEU A 16 3.15 3.03 9.55
C LEU A 16 1.84 3.81 9.34
N THR A 17 1.88 5.14 9.45
CA THR A 17 0.71 5.98 9.14
C THR A 17 0.29 5.84 7.67
N LEU A 18 1.27 5.76 6.75
CA LEU A 18 1.00 5.55 5.33
C LEU A 18 0.35 4.19 5.12
N GLU A 19 0.98 3.10 5.61
CA GLU A 19 0.45 1.74 5.45
C GLU A 19 -0.98 1.61 5.96
N LEU A 20 -1.25 2.10 7.17
CA LEU A 20 -2.59 2.06 7.74
C LEU A 20 -3.60 2.85 6.91
N THR A 21 -3.17 3.90 6.21
CA THR A 21 -4.04 4.65 5.29
C THR A 21 -4.34 3.83 4.04
N VAL A 22 -3.31 3.22 3.45
CA VAL A 22 -3.41 2.41 2.22
C VAL A 22 -4.24 1.14 2.46
N ILE A 23 -3.99 0.42 3.56
CA ILE A 23 -4.80 -0.73 4.02
C ILE A 23 -6.30 -0.41 3.98
N ASN A 24 -6.69 0.71 4.57
CA ASN A 24 -8.10 1.09 4.66
C ASN A 24 -8.69 1.48 3.30
N GLY A 25 -7.90 2.15 2.44
CA GLY A 25 -8.29 2.47 1.07
C GLY A 25 -8.56 1.21 0.25
N TYR A 26 -7.55 0.34 0.15
CA TYR A 26 -7.64 -0.90 -0.62
C TYR A 26 -8.71 -1.85 -0.09
N PHE A 27 -8.86 -1.96 1.23
CA PHE A 27 -9.91 -2.79 1.82
C PHE A 27 -11.31 -2.29 1.46
N LEU A 28 -11.54 -0.97 1.47
CA LEU A 28 -12.84 -0.40 1.11
C LEU A 28 -13.10 -0.53 -0.40
N GLU A 29 -12.12 -0.21 -1.24
CA GLU A 29 -12.23 -0.33 -2.70
C GLU A 29 -12.48 -1.78 -3.12
N ALA A 30 -11.84 -2.76 -2.46
CA ALA A 30 -12.12 -4.17 -2.66
C ALA A 30 -13.60 -4.51 -2.45
N ARG A 31 -14.22 -3.99 -1.37
CA ARG A 31 -15.65 -4.21 -1.08
C ARG A 31 -16.57 -3.49 -2.04
N MET A 32 -16.19 -2.30 -2.50
CA MET A 32 -16.93 -1.57 -3.51
C MET A 32 -16.93 -2.32 -4.85
N LEU A 33 -15.76 -2.80 -5.29
CA LEU A 33 -15.60 -3.60 -6.51
C LEU A 33 -16.35 -4.92 -6.43
N ASP A 34 -16.27 -5.63 -5.30
CA ASP A 34 -17.07 -6.84 -5.06
C ASP A 34 -18.58 -6.53 -5.17
N ASN A 35 -19.05 -5.45 -4.54
CA ASN A 35 -20.45 -5.02 -4.59
C ASN A 35 -20.91 -4.60 -6.01
N TRP A 36 -20.01 -4.05 -6.82
CA TRP A 36 -20.27 -3.71 -8.23
C TRP A 36 -20.18 -4.92 -9.18
N GLY A 37 -19.80 -6.09 -8.67
CA GLY A 37 -19.69 -7.33 -9.45
C GLY A 37 -18.33 -7.55 -10.12
N PHE A 38 -17.33 -6.70 -9.86
CA PHE A 38 -15.97 -6.83 -10.37
C PHE A 38 -15.08 -7.67 -9.44
N GLY A 39 -15.55 -8.86 -9.06
CA GLY A 39 -14.95 -9.69 -8.00
C GLY A 39 -13.50 -10.10 -8.21
N ARG A 40 -12.98 -10.10 -9.45
CA ARG A 40 -11.55 -10.34 -9.70
C ARG A 40 -10.70 -9.15 -9.30
N LEU A 41 -11.12 -7.95 -9.68
CA LEU A 41 -10.44 -6.71 -9.29
C LEU A 41 -10.61 -6.47 -7.78
N GLY A 42 -11.81 -6.73 -7.24
CA GLY A 42 -12.07 -6.70 -5.80
C GLY A 42 -11.15 -7.64 -5.01
N LYS A 43 -10.92 -8.86 -5.51
CA LYS A 43 -9.93 -9.78 -4.91
C LYS A 43 -8.51 -9.20 -4.95
N ALA A 44 -8.09 -8.60 -6.06
CA ALA A 44 -6.75 -8.03 -6.17
C ALA A 44 -6.53 -6.91 -5.15
N PHE A 45 -7.45 -5.96 -5.03
CA PHE A 45 -7.39 -4.91 -3.99
C PHE A 45 -7.45 -5.49 -2.58
N TYR A 46 -8.22 -6.55 -2.34
CA TYR A 46 -8.23 -7.21 -1.04
C TYR A 46 -6.86 -7.79 -0.70
N ASP A 47 -6.25 -8.53 -1.65
CA ASP A 47 -4.92 -9.12 -1.47
C ASP A 47 -3.86 -8.03 -1.23
N LEU A 48 -3.88 -6.93 -2.00
CA LEU A 48 -3.01 -5.76 -1.74
C LEU A 48 -3.21 -5.20 -0.33
N SER A 49 -4.45 -5.07 0.15
CA SER A 49 -4.70 -4.61 1.53
C SER A 49 -4.11 -5.56 2.59
N ILE A 50 -4.00 -6.85 2.29
CA ILE A 50 -3.38 -7.84 3.18
C ILE A 50 -1.85 -7.76 3.09
N ASP A 51 -1.31 -7.50 1.91
CA ASP A 51 0.12 -7.27 1.73
C ASP A 51 0.55 -6.04 2.56
N GLU A 52 -0.17 -4.92 2.50
CA GLU A 52 0.12 -3.75 3.35
C GLU A 52 -0.07 -4.01 4.85
N MET A 53 -0.96 -4.93 5.24
CA MET A 53 -1.07 -5.35 6.65
C MET A 53 0.20 -6.05 7.13
N ASN A 54 0.90 -6.80 6.26
CA ASN A 54 2.17 -7.43 6.61
C ASN A 54 3.27 -6.38 6.76
N ASP A 55 3.28 -5.35 5.91
CA ASP A 55 4.21 -4.24 5.97
C ASP A 55 4.02 -3.40 7.24
N ALA A 56 2.76 -3.11 7.60
CA ALA A 56 2.42 -2.50 8.88
C ALA A 56 2.90 -3.35 10.08
N ASP A 57 2.75 -4.68 10.04
CA ASP A 57 3.24 -5.57 11.09
C ASP A 57 4.77 -5.55 11.20
N ALA A 58 5.49 -5.55 10.07
CA ALA A 58 6.95 -5.42 10.04
C ALA A 58 7.42 -4.10 10.69
N LEU A 59 6.76 -2.98 10.36
CA LEU A 59 7.03 -1.67 10.95
C LEU A 59 6.74 -1.65 12.46
N ILE A 60 5.60 -2.20 12.89
CA ILE A 60 5.23 -2.30 14.31
C ILE A 60 6.31 -3.07 15.08
N ASN A 61 6.71 -4.24 14.58
CA ASN A 61 7.75 -5.06 15.19
C ASN A 61 9.09 -4.31 15.28
N ARG A 62 9.45 -3.55 14.24
CA ARG A 62 10.67 -2.72 14.24
C ARG A 62 10.61 -1.58 15.24
N ILE A 63 9.46 -0.91 15.39
CA ILE A 63 9.26 0.15 16.39
C ILE A 63 9.38 -0.43 17.81
N LEU A 64 8.74 -1.57 18.06
CA LEU A 64 8.76 -2.24 19.37
C LEU A 64 10.16 -2.76 19.72
N LEU A 65 10.96 -3.20 18.75
CA LEU A 65 12.38 -3.58 18.96
C LEU A 65 13.20 -2.42 19.57
N PHE A 66 12.83 -1.19 19.23
CA PHE A 66 13.45 0.05 19.72
C PHE A 66 12.84 0.59 21.01
N ASP A 67 11.97 -0.21 21.67
CA ASP A 67 11.19 0.20 22.84
C ASP A 67 10.31 1.45 22.54
N GLY A 68 9.98 1.67 21.27
CA GLY A 68 9.13 2.76 20.78
C GLY A 68 7.64 2.43 20.89
N HIS A 69 6.79 3.43 20.62
CA HIS A 69 5.33 3.28 20.63
C HIS A 69 4.78 3.35 19.19
N PRO A 70 4.27 2.23 18.62
CA PRO A 70 3.63 2.24 17.32
C PRO A 70 2.32 3.04 17.35
N ASN A 71 2.13 3.96 16.41
CA ASN A 71 0.96 4.83 16.36
C ASN A 71 -0.07 4.30 15.35
N LEU A 72 -1.08 3.61 15.86
CA LEU A 72 -2.23 3.15 15.07
C LEU A 72 -3.43 4.12 15.11
N GLN A 73 -3.28 5.26 15.80
CA GLN A 73 -4.35 6.26 15.92
C GLN A 73 -4.30 7.29 14.78
N LYS A 74 -3.10 7.57 14.26
CA LYS A 74 -2.92 8.51 13.16
C LYS A 74 -3.18 7.81 11.83
N LEU A 75 -4.09 8.37 11.05
CA LEU A 75 -4.35 8.00 9.66
C LEU A 75 -4.23 9.24 8.78
N GLY A 76 -3.78 9.03 7.55
CA GLY A 76 -3.92 10.00 6.47
C GLY A 76 -5.37 10.13 6.00
N ALA A 77 -5.58 10.96 4.99
CA ALA A 77 -6.88 11.02 4.31
C ALA A 77 -7.04 9.78 3.42
N VAL A 78 -7.98 8.90 3.78
CA VAL A 78 -8.35 7.76 2.95
C VAL A 78 -9.11 8.28 1.73
N THR A 79 -8.47 8.26 0.57
CA THR A 79 -9.02 8.75 -0.70
C THR A 79 -9.50 7.54 -1.49
N VAL A 80 -10.78 7.54 -1.89
CA VAL A 80 -11.46 6.37 -2.45
C VAL A 80 -12.05 6.75 -3.80
N GLY A 81 -11.79 5.95 -4.82
CA GLY A 81 -12.34 6.19 -6.16
C GLY A 81 -13.85 5.98 -6.25
N GLU A 82 -14.53 6.74 -7.10
CA GLU A 82 -15.96 6.58 -7.39
C GLU A 82 -16.22 5.58 -8.54
N ASP A 83 -15.19 5.22 -9.29
CA ASP A 83 -15.21 4.15 -10.30
C ASP A 83 -13.89 3.35 -10.32
N ALA A 84 -13.90 2.19 -10.97
CA ALA A 84 -12.76 1.27 -11.00
C ALA A 84 -11.50 1.85 -11.66
N GLN A 85 -11.63 2.76 -12.64
CA GLN A 85 -10.48 3.39 -13.28
C GLN A 85 -9.87 4.46 -12.37
N GLU A 86 -10.71 5.20 -11.65
CA GLU A 86 -10.25 6.13 -10.62
C GLU A 86 -9.53 5.40 -9.47
N MET A 87 -10.08 4.28 -8.98
CA MET A 87 -9.43 3.45 -7.95
C MET A 87 -8.03 3.00 -8.38
N LEU A 88 -7.89 2.49 -9.61
CA LEU A 88 -6.58 2.10 -10.15
C LEU A 88 -5.59 3.26 -10.26
N ARG A 89 -6.06 4.46 -10.64
CA ARG A 89 -5.22 5.67 -10.71
C ARG A 89 -4.80 6.13 -9.32
N LEU A 90 -5.72 6.15 -8.37
CA LEU A 90 -5.44 6.51 -6.98
C LEU A 90 -4.47 5.52 -6.33
N GLY A 91 -4.62 4.22 -6.59
CA GLY A 91 -3.66 3.19 -6.20
C GLY A 91 -2.27 3.48 -6.75
N ALA A 92 -2.14 3.68 -8.07
CA ALA A 92 -0.86 4.02 -8.69
C ALA A 92 -0.21 5.29 -8.10
N ASP A 93 -1.02 6.32 -7.81
CA ASP A 93 -0.55 7.56 -7.19
C ASP A 93 -0.11 7.33 -5.73
N GLY A 94 -0.84 6.50 -4.97
CA GLY A 94 -0.52 6.10 -3.61
C GLY A 94 0.80 5.34 -3.53
N GLU A 95 0.96 4.33 -4.38
CA GLU A 95 2.17 3.50 -4.43
C GLU A 95 3.42 4.30 -4.81
N ARG A 96 3.29 5.22 -5.79
CA ARG A 96 4.40 6.13 -6.13
C ARG A 96 4.78 7.04 -4.96
N ALA A 97 3.81 7.45 -4.15
CA ALA A 97 4.07 8.23 -2.94
C ALA A 97 4.76 7.38 -1.86
N ALA A 98 4.38 6.11 -1.71
CA ALA A 98 5.03 5.16 -0.81
C ALA A 98 6.50 4.93 -1.19
N VAL A 99 6.78 4.60 -2.47
CA VAL A 99 8.14 4.48 -3.01
C VAL A 99 8.97 5.71 -2.70
N ALA A 100 8.43 6.92 -2.91
CA ALA A 100 9.14 8.16 -2.64
C ALA A 100 9.42 8.35 -1.14
N GLN A 101 8.44 8.08 -0.28
CA GLN A 101 8.57 8.20 1.17
C GLN A 101 9.60 7.20 1.72
N PHE A 102 9.55 5.94 1.31
CA PHE A 102 10.45 4.89 1.80
C PHE A 102 11.88 5.06 1.30
N ASN A 103 12.08 5.50 0.05
CA ASN A 103 13.41 5.91 -0.40
C ASN A 103 13.97 7.07 0.44
N GLY A 104 13.14 8.06 0.78
CA GLY A 104 13.52 9.16 1.68
C GLY A 104 13.92 8.67 3.07
N ALA A 105 13.13 7.75 3.64
CA ALA A 105 13.37 7.16 4.95
C ALA A 105 14.62 6.28 4.97
N ALA A 106 14.83 5.44 3.96
CA ALA A 106 16.04 4.63 3.79
C ALA A 106 17.30 5.50 3.75
N LYS A 107 17.27 6.58 2.95
CA LYS A 107 18.36 7.55 2.87
C LYS A 107 18.64 8.18 4.24
N GLU A 108 17.62 8.65 4.95
CA GLU A 108 17.81 9.28 6.26
C GLU A 108 18.32 8.27 7.30
N CYS A 109 17.87 7.02 7.26
CA CYS A 109 18.44 5.94 8.09
C CYS A 109 19.92 5.69 7.79
N HIS A 110 20.34 5.70 6.52
CA HIS A 110 21.76 5.63 6.17
C HIS A 110 22.57 6.80 6.70
N ASP A 111 22.07 8.03 6.55
CA ASP A 111 22.73 9.24 7.06
C ASP A 111 22.89 9.20 8.59
N LEU A 112 21.95 8.55 9.30
CA LEU A 112 21.98 8.35 10.75
C LEU A 112 22.81 7.13 11.20
N GLY A 113 23.29 6.30 10.25
CA GLY A 113 24.04 5.07 10.53
C GLY A 113 23.19 3.85 10.93
N ASP A 114 21.86 3.89 10.76
CA ASP A 114 20.98 2.73 10.97
C ASP A 114 20.77 1.95 9.67
N HIS A 115 21.81 1.21 9.26
CA HIS A 115 21.74 0.39 8.05
C HIS A 115 20.73 -0.75 8.15
N GLY A 116 20.45 -1.24 9.37
CA GLY A 116 19.48 -2.31 9.56
C GLY A 116 18.04 -1.85 9.31
N THR A 117 17.69 -0.64 9.75
CA THR A 117 16.38 -0.06 9.45
C THR A 117 16.31 0.47 8.03
N ALA A 118 17.41 0.97 7.47
CA ALA A 118 17.47 1.34 6.05
C ALA A 118 17.12 0.16 5.14
N ALA A 119 17.68 -1.03 5.42
CA ALA A 119 17.39 -2.24 4.65
C ALA A 119 15.92 -2.66 4.69
N VAL A 120 15.21 -2.39 5.80
CA VAL A 120 13.75 -2.61 5.90
C VAL A 120 13.01 -1.70 4.93
N PHE A 121 13.31 -0.40 4.92
CA PHE A 121 12.69 0.52 3.96
C PHE A 121 13.04 0.20 2.51
N GLU A 122 14.27 -0.25 2.23
CA GLU A 122 14.65 -0.69 0.88
C GLU A 122 13.91 -1.94 0.42
N GLU A 123 13.53 -2.83 1.34
CA GLU A 123 12.68 -3.98 1.05
C GLU A 123 11.27 -3.53 0.70
N MET A 124 10.67 -2.68 1.52
CA MET A 124 9.36 -2.09 1.25
C MET A 124 9.35 -1.37 -0.10
N VAL A 125 10.37 -0.55 -0.43
CA VAL A 125 10.48 0.10 -1.76
C VAL A 125 10.35 -0.92 -2.91
N ARG A 126 10.99 -2.09 -2.79
CA ARG A 126 10.94 -3.12 -3.84
C ARG A 126 9.57 -3.78 -3.96
N ASP A 127 8.82 -3.83 -2.87
CA ASP A 127 7.47 -4.38 -2.86
C ASP A 127 6.49 -3.36 -3.47
N GLU A 128 6.57 -2.09 -3.07
CA GLU A 128 5.77 -1.01 -3.64
C GLU A 128 6.04 -0.78 -5.13
N GLU A 129 7.28 -0.95 -5.61
CA GLU A 129 7.58 -0.92 -7.04
C GLU A 129 6.81 -1.98 -7.84
N LYS A 130 6.51 -3.15 -7.24
CA LYS A 130 5.67 -4.17 -7.88
C LYS A 130 4.20 -3.77 -7.87
N HIS A 131 3.75 -3.11 -6.81
CA HIS A 131 2.38 -2.58 -6.74
C HIS A 131 2.17 -1.48 -7.79
N VAL A 132 3.12 -0.52 -7.92
CA VAL A 132 3.15 0.48 -9.00
C VAL A 132 3.03 -0.19 -10.36
N ASP A 133 3.90 -1.16 -10.67
CA ASP A 133 3.91 -1.87 -11.96
C ASP A 133 2.57 -2.56 -12.24
N TRP A 134 1.95 -3.16 -11.21
CA TRP A 134 0.65 -3.79 -11.35
C TRP A 134 -0.46 -2.79 -11.69
N PHE A 135 -0.56 -1.67 -10.96
CA PHE A 135 -1.56 -0.62 -11.21
C PHE A 135 -1.36 0.03 -12.59
N GLU A 136 -0.12 0.39 -12.93
CA GLU A 136 0.22 0.97 -14.23
C GLU A 136 -0.13 0.00 -15.37
N SER A 137 0.15 -1.30 -15.20
CA SER A 137 -0.23 -2.33 -16.17
C SER A 137 -1.75 -2.44 -16.34
N GLN A 138 -2.56 -2.22 -15.29
CA GLN A 138 -4.03 -2.22 -15.41
C GLN A 138 -4.51 -1.00 -16.19
N LEU A 139 -3.95 0.18 -15.90
CA LEU A 139 -4.28 1.43 -16.59
C LEU A 139 -3.89 1.34 -18.08
N ASP A 140 -2.70 0.83 -18.38
CA ASP A 140 -2.24 0.55 -19.74
C ASP A 140 -3.17 -0.42 -20.48
N ALA A 141 -3.66 -1.45 -19.80
CA ALA A 141 -4.63 -2.38 -20.39
C ALA A 141 -5.93 -1.64 -20.75
N ILE A 142 -6.45 -0.79 -19.85
CA ILE A 142 -7.63 0.04 -20.11
C ILE A 142 -7.42 0.95 -21.32
N GLU A 143 -6.26 1.59 -21.46
CA GLU A 143 -5.95 2.43 -22.62
C GLU A 143 -5.95 1.64 -23.93
N ARG A 144 -5.46 0.40 -23.91
CA ARG A 144 -5.32 -0.45 -25.10
C ARG A 144 -6.63 -1.09 -25.53
N VAL A 145 -7.45 -1.57 -24.59
CA VAL A 145 -8.65 -2.37 -24.90
C VAL A 145 -9.96 -1.64 -24.66
N GLY A 146 -9.94 -0.52 -23.94
CA GLY A 146 -11.12 0.21 -23.49
C GLY A 146 -11.63 -0.28 -22.13
N ALA A 147 -12.15 0.66 -21.32
CA ALA A 147 -12.61 0.38 -19.96
C ALA A 147 -13.71 -0.69 -19.91
N GLN A 148 -14.65 -0.68 -20.85
CA GLN A 148 -15.75 -1.66 -20.86
C GLN A 148 -15.25 -3.09 -21.10
N GLN A 149 -14.28 -3.26 -22.01
CA GLN A 149 -13.68 -4.55 -22.33
C GLN A 149 -12.81 -5.05 -21.17
N TYR A 150 -12.05 -4.17 -20.54
CA TYR A 150 -11.28 -4.49 -19.35
C TYR A 150 -12.20 -4.95 -18.20
N LEU A 151 -13.22 -4.15 -17.87
CA LEU A 151 -14.15 -4.45 -16.76
C LEU A 151 -14.96 -5.73 -16.99
N ALA A 152 -15.29 -6.07 -18.25
CA ALA A 152 -15.91 -7.35 -18.57
C ALA A 152 -15.03 -8.55 -18.17
N GLN A 153 -13.70 -8.40 -18.18
CA GLN A 153 -12.76 -9.45 -17.72
C GLN A 153 -12.62 -9.51 -16.18
N GLN A 154 -13.13 -8.51 -15.46
CA GLN A 154 -13.05 -8.43 -14.00
C GLN A 154 -14.27 -9.03 -13.28
N ILE A 155 -15.31 -9.40 -14.03
CA ILE A 155 -16.48 -10.09 -13.50
C ILE A 155 -16.09 -11.52 -13.11
N ASP A 156 -16.50 -11.95 -11.92
CA ASP A 156 -16.38 -13.34 -11.47
C ASP A 156 -17.76 -14.03 -11.49
N PRO A 157 -18.11 -14.75 -12.57
CA PRO A 157 -19.42 -15.41 -12.68
C PRO A 157 -19.61 -16.58 -11.70
N GLY A 158 -18.57 -16.99 -10.96
CA GLY A 158 -18.60 -18.15 -10.05
C GLY A 158 -18.84 -17.81 -8.57
N LYS A 159 -18.78 -16.54 -8.17
CA LYS A 159 -19.00 -16.11 -6.78
C LYS A 159 -20.48 -15.79 -6.55
N SER A 160 -21.22 -16.74 -5.97
CA SER A 160 -22.51 -16.46 -5.33
C SER A 160 -22.32 -15.46 -4.18
N PRO A 161 -23.29 -14.58 -3.89
CA PRO A 161 -23.19 -13.69 -2.74
C PRO A 161 -23.19 -14.54 -1.46
N GLY A 162 -22.09 -14.47 -0.72
CA GLY A 162 -21.96 -14.96 0.66
C GLY A 162 -22.30 -13.86 1.64
#